data_AF-A0A8T5NA58-F1
#
_entry.id   AF-A0A8T5NA58-F1
#
_cell.length_a   1.000
_cell.length_b   1.000
_cell.length_c   1.000
_cell.angle_alpha   90.00
_cell.angle_beta   90.00
_cell.angle_gamma   90.00
#
_symmetry.space_group_name_H-M   'P 1'
#
loop_
_entity.id
_entity.type
_entity.pdbx_description
1 polymer ?
#
loop_
_entity_poly.entity_id
_entity_poly.type
_entity_poly.pdbx_seq_one_letter_code
_entity_poly.pdbx_strand_id
1 'polypeptide(L)'
;MASSASPDIMKGRFKESGMNIELFEDRLIFVDAYSQLMGAPSLEKYIVQDPDNIYNFSKELMRSFKESPPSTIVFGSLSTIMDLCGEKETIEAVRIWNMMAKLCGHTLVYYFTAWPYSNEVMNCINKELFNSVVCVDGMTERMALDQYCKDT
;
A
#
# COMPACT_ATOMS: atom_id res chain seq x y z
N MET A 1 5.64 -17.46 -12.95
CA MET A 1 4.68 -17.31 -11.85
C MET A 1 3.89 -16.04 -12.14
N ALA A 2 2.59 -16.13 -12.44
CA ALA A 2 1.78 -14.93 -12.58
C ALA A 2 1.60 -14.35 -11.18
N SER A 3 2.27 -13.24 -10.86
CA SER A 3 2.17 -12.68 -9.51
C SER A 3 0.78 -12.10 -9.26
N SER A 4 0.35 -12.25 -8.01
CA SER A 4 -1.01 -12.10 -7.52
C SER A 4 -1.59 -10.69 -7.49
N ALA A 5 -0.82 -9.68 -7.88
CA ALA A 5 -1.12 -8.28 -7.61
C ALA A 5 -1.73 -7.52 -8.80
N SER A 6 -1.84 -8.13 -9.99
CA SER A 6 -2.51 -7.44 -11.11
C SER A 6 -3.99 -7.19 -10.80
N PRO A 7 -4.57 -6.10 -11.32
CA PRO A 7 -5.99 -5.79 -11.09
C PRO A 7 -6.92 -6.94 -11.45
N ASP A 8 -6.70 -7.61 -12.58
CA ASP A 8 -7.54 -8.74 -13.01
C ASP A 8 -7.47 -9.95 -12.07
N ILE A 9 -6.27 -10.26 -11.56
CA ILE A 9 -6.12 -11.35 -10.58
C ILE A 9 -6.78 -10.97 -9.26
N MET A 10 -6.66 -9.72 -8.82
CA MET A 10 -7.33 -9.23 -7.61
C MET A 10 -8.85 -9.28 -7.74
N LYS A 11 -9.41 -8.87 -8.88
CA LYS A 11 -10.84 -9.01 -9.18
C LYS A 11 -11.30 -10.47 -9.10
N GLY A 12 -10.51 -11.39 -9.66
CA GLY A 12 -10.75 -12.83 -9.55
C GLY A 12 -10.77 -13.33 -8.10
N ARG A 13 -9.81 -12.90 -7.27
CA ARG A 13 -9.72 -13.29 -5.85
C ARG A 13 -10.90 -12.82 -5.01
N PHE A 14 -11.40 -11.60 -5.24
CA PHE A 14 -12.61 -11.13 -4.57
C PHE A 14 -13.79 -12.07 -4.88
N LYS A 15 -13.96 -12.42 -6.16
CA LYS A 15 -15.01 -13.37 -6.58
C LYS A 15 -14.85 -14.74 -5.92
N GLU A 16 -13.63 -15.28 -5.86
CA GLU A 16 -13.33 -16.55 -5.19
C GLU A 16 -13.64 -16.53 -3.69
N SER A 17 -13.43 -15.38 -3.03
CA SER A 17 -13.81 -15.18 -1.61
C SER A 17 -15.31 -14.96 -1.38
N GLY A 18 -16.13 -14.97 -2.43
CA GLY A 18 -17.57 -14.71 -2.37
C GLY A 18 -17.93 -13.21 -2.31
N MET A 19 -16.96 -12.30 -2.50
CA MET A 19 -17.22 -10.87 -2.60
C MET A 19 -17.53 -10.49 -4.05
N ASN A 20 -18.80 -10.16 -4.33
CA ASN A 20 -19.19 -9.66 -5.65
C ASN A 20 -18.85 -8.17 -5.79
N ILE A 21 -17.66 -7.88 -6.31
CA ILE A 21 -17.17 -6.51 -6.53
C ILE A 21 -17.82 -5.80 -7.73
N GLU A 22 -18.54 -6.52 -8.60
CA GLU A 22 -19.26 -5.92 -9.74
C GLU A 22 -20.33 -4.92 -9.24
N LEU A 23 -20.86 -5.12 -8.03
CA LEU A 23 -21.79 -4.21 -7.34
C LEU A 23 -21.14 -2.88 -6.89
N PHE A 24 -19.83 -2.75 -7.08
CA PHE A 24 -19.03 -1.61 -6.65
C PHE A 24 -18.16 -1.07 -7.78
N GLU A 25 -18.39 -1.40 -9.05
CA GLU A 25 -17.56 -0.93 -10.18
C GLU A 25 -17.41 0.60 -10.25
N ASP A 26 -18.41 1.33 -9.78
CA ASP A 26 -18.42 2.80 -9.69
C ASP A 26 -17.72 3.36 -8.44
N ARG A 27 -17.42 2.50 -7.46
CA ARG A 27 -16.90 2.86 -6.13
C ARG A 27 -15.56 2.22 -5.78
N LEU A 28 -15.17 1.14 -6.47
CA LEU A 28 -13.91 0.43 -6.33
C LEU A 28 -13.01 0.77 -7.51
N ILE A 29 -11.88 1.40 -7.20
CA ILE A 29 -10.91 1.85 -8.20
C ILE A 29 -9.58 1.15 -7.90
N PHE A 30 -8.94 0.62 -8.95
CA PHE A 30 -7.58 0.12 -8.88
C PHE A 30 -6.59 1.19 -9.35
N VAL A 31 -5.51 1.37 -8.58
CA VAL A 31 -4.32 2.11 -9.01
C VAL A 31 -3.26 1.07 -9.32
N ASP A 32 -2.94 0.90 -10.60
CA ASP A 32 -2.07 -0.18 -11.05
C ASP A 32 -0.61 0.26 -11.15
N ALA A 33 0.18 -0.20 -10.19
CA ALA A 33 1.64 -0.07 -10.20
C ALA A 33 2.35 -1.38 -10.55
N TYR A 34 1.60 -2.46 -10.80
CA TYR A 34 2.15 -3.79 -10.97
C TYR A 34 2.35 -4.15 -12.44
N SER A 35 1.36 -3.86 -13.30
CA SER A 35 1.42 -4.27 -14.70
C SER A 35 2.61 -3.66 -15.44
N GLN A 36 2.91 -2.38 -15.19
CA GLN A 36 4.11 -1.72 -15.76
C GLN A 36 5.41 -2.35 -15.28
N LEU A 37 5.50 -2.73 -13.99
CA LEU A 37 6.68 -3.43 -13.45
C LEU A 37 6.95 -4.75 -14.18
N MET A 38 5.89 -5.41 -14.66
CA MET A 38 5.97 -6.68 -15.39
C MET A 38 6.05 -6.52 -16.91
N GLY A 39 6.10 -5.30 -17.43
CA GLY A 39 6.05 -5.04 -18.88
C GLY A 39 4.71 -5.43 -19.53
N ALA A 40 3.63 -5.47 -18.74
CA ALA A 40 2.28 -5.80 -19.19
C ALA A 40 1.42 -4.53 -19.35
N PRO A 41 0.49 -4.50 -20.32
CA PRO A 41 -0.47 -3.41 -20.44
C PRO A 41 -1.45 -3.42 -19.26
N SER A 42 -1.98 -2.25 -18.93
CA SER A 42 -3.07 -2.07 -17.96
C SER A 42 -4.20 -1.26 -18.58
N LEU A 43 -5.44 -1.60 -18.22
CA LEU A 43 -6.65 -0.88 -18.64
C LEU A 43 -7.23 -0.01 -17.50
N GLU A 44 -6.56 0.03 -16.35
CA GLU A 44 -7.03 0.81 -15.20
C GLU A 44 -6.90 2.31 -15.45
N LYS A 45 -7.76 3.09 -14.78
CA LYS A 45 -7.78 4.56 -14.92
C LYS A 45 -6.47 5.20 -14.45
N TYR A 46 -5.91 4.68 -13.36
CA TYR A 46 -4.68 5.16 -12.73
C TYR A 46 -3.60 4.11 -12.90
N ILE A 47 -2.54 4.45 -13.64
CA ILE A 47 -1.43 3.55 -13.93
C ILE A 47 -0.13 4.25 -13.54
N VAL A 48 0.63 3.65 -12.63
CA VAL A 48 1.95 4.14 -12.25
C VAL A 48 2.96 3.72 -13.31
N GLN A 49 3.53 4.70 -14.01
CA GLN A 49 4.64 4.50 -14.93
C GLN A 49 5.95 4.41 -14.14
N ASP A 50 6.87 3.52 -14.54
CA ASP A 50 8.13 3.24 -13.83
C ASP A 50 7.94 3.11 -12.30
N PRO A 51 7.28 2.04 -11.83
CA PRO A 51 6.84 1.90 -10.45
C PRO A 51 7.97 1.69 -9.42
N ASP A 52 9.22 1.53 -9.88
CA ASP A 52 10.45 1.60 -9.09
C ASP A 52 10.94 3.04 -8.83
N ASN A 53 10.22 4.04 -9.35
CA ASN A 53 10.46 5.45 -9.09
C ASN A 53 9.38 6.03 -8.15
N ILE A 54 9.79 6.39 -6.94
CA ILE A 54 8.88 6.94 -5.91
C ILE A 54 8.14 8.21 -6.36
N TYR A 55 8.75 9.02 -7.23
CA TYR A 55 8.14 10.25 -7.73
C TYR A 55 6.99 9.94 -8.67
N ASN A 56 7.15 8.99 -9.58
CA ASN A 56 6.08 8.58 -10.48
C ASN A 56 4.93 7.90 -9.71
N PHE A 57 5.27 7.06 -8.73
CA PHE A 57 4.30 6.47 -7.82
C PHE A 57 3.49 7.55 -7.09
N SER A 58 4.19 8.51 -6.48
CA SER A 58 3.58 9.63 -5.77
C SER A 58 2.69 10.47 -6.69
N LYS A 59 3.17 10.77 -7.91
CA LYS A 59 2.44 11.60 -8.87
C LYS A 59 1.08 11.00 -9.19
N GLU A 60 1.01 9.71 -9.49
CA GLU A 60 -0.26 9.06 -9.84
C GLU A 60 -1.16 8.88 -8.63
N LEU A 61 -0.59 8.59 -7.46
CA LEU A 61 -1.35 8.54 -6.20
C LEU A 61 -1.95 9.92 -5.84
N MET A 62 -1.19 11.01 -5.98
CA MET A 62 -1.70 12.36 -5.73
C MET A 62 -2.78 12.77 -6.73
N ARG A 63 -2.68 12.28 -7.98
CA ARG A 63 -3.72 12.45 -8.98
C ARG A 63 -5.00 11.72 -8.55
N SER A 64 -4.89 10.48 -8.08
CA SER A 64 -6.05 9.71 -7.64
C SER A 64 -6.74 10.34 -6.42
N PHE A 65 -5.99 10.92 -5.48
CA PHE A 65 -6.55 11.65 -4.34
C PHE A 65 -7.37 12.87 -4.77
N LYS A 66 -6.89 13.64 -5.76
CA LYS A 66 -7.57 14.86 -6.20
C LYS A 66 -8.82 14.59 -7.04
N GLU A 67 -8.80 13.52 -7.82
CA GLU A 67 -9.88 13.19 -8.74
C GLU A 67 -10.97 12.28 -8.12
N SER A 68 -10.70 11.69 -6.96
CA SER A 68 -11.63 10.78 -6.29
C SER A 68 -12.37 11.48 -5.13
N PRO A 69 -13.64 11.12 -4.85
CA PRO A 69 -14.28 11.55 -3.62
C PRO A 69 -13.55 10.98 -2.38
N PRO A 70 -13.77 11.55 -1.18
CA PRO A 70 -13.29 10.99 0.09
C PRO A 70 -13.52 9.48 0.16
N SER A 71 -12.46 8.72 0.44
CA SER A 71 -12.45 7.26 0.25
C SER A 71 -11.42 6.58 1.15
N THR A 72 -11.49 5.25 1.23
CA THR A 72 -10.44 4.43 1.83
C THR A 72 -9.52 3.91 0.74
N ILE A 73 -8.22 4.09 0.91
CA ILE A 73 -7.21 3.69 -0.07
C ILE A 73 -6.30 2.66 0.59
N VAL A 74 -6.24 1.48 -0.03
CA VAL A 74 -5.51 0.34 0.51
C VAL A 74 -4.29 0.08 -0.37
N PHE A 75 -3.11 0.14 0.21
CA PHE A 75 -1.86 -0.21 -0.46
C PHE A 75 -1.63 -1.71 -0.37
N GLY A 76 -1.37 -2.34 -1.53
CA GLY A 76 -1.17 -3.79 -1.60
C GLY A 76 0.07 -4.27 -0.82
N SER A 77 1.15 -3.49 -0.78
CA SER A 77 2.35 -3.78 0.02
C SER A 77 3.27 -2.56 0.08
N LEU A 78 3.39 -1.94 1.25
CA LEU A 78 4.33 -0.87 1.53
C LEU A 78 5.78 -1.37 1.52
N SER A 79 6.04 -2.56 2.05
CA SER A 79 7.35 -3.20 2.02
C SER A 79 7.86 -3.36 0.58
N THR A 80 6.99 -3.73 -0.36
CA THR A 80 7.38 -3.83 -1.78
C THR A 80 7.73 -2.47 -2.38
N ILE A 81 7.04 -1.41 -1.99
CA ILE A 81 7.39 -0.04 -2.43
C ILE A 81 8.76 0.34 -1.85
N MET A 82 9.03 0.05 -0.57
CA MET A 82 10.33 0.31 0.05
C MET A 82 11.46 -0.46 -0.64
N ASP A 83 11.25 -1.73 -0.98
CA ASP A 83 12.25 -2.58 -1.63
C ASP A 83 12.57 -2.10 -3.07
N LEU A 84 11.58 -1.58 -3.79
CA LEU A 84 11.74 -1.10 -5.17
C LEU A 84 12.28 0.34 -5.23
N CYS A 85 11.73 1.23 -4.40
CA CYS A 85 11.95 2.67 -4.49
C CYS A 85 12.97 3.21 -3.48
N GLY A 86 13.40 2.39 -2.53
CA GLY A 86 14.24 2.80 -1.40
C GLY A 86 13.43 3.10 -0.13
N GLU A 87 13.95 2.64 1.01
CA GLU A 87 13.31 2.79 2.33
C GLU A 87 13.10 4.27 2.70
N LYS A 88 14.16 5.08 2.58
CA LYS A 88 14.16 6.49 2.99
C LYS A 88 13.25 7.33 2.11
N GLU A 89 13.37 7.16 0.80
CA GLU A 89 12.56 7.82 -0.22
C GLU A 89 11.07 7.52 0.00
N THR A 90 10.76 6.25 0.28
CA THR A 90 9.39 5.81 0.54
C THR A 90 8.85 6.39 1.86
N ILE A 91 9.64 6.42 2.93
CA ILE A 91 9.23 7.02 4.21
C ILE A 91 8.85 8.49 4.03
N GLU A 92 9.69 9.28 3.35
CA GLU A 92 9.41 10.69 3.09
C GLU A 92 8.16 10.87 2.20
N ALA A 93 7.99 10.02 1.19
CA ALA A 93 6.79 10.03 0.36
C ALA A 93 5.53 9.70 1.17
N VAL A 94 5.57 8.70 2.06
CA VAL A 94 4.44 8.32 2.93
C VAL A 94 4.03 9.48 3.84
N ARG A 95 4.97 10.25 4.40
CA ARG A 95 4.63 11.46 5.18
C ARG A 95 3.80 12.44 4.36
N ILE A 96 4.19 12.67 3.11
CA ILE A 96 3.48 13.55 2.18
C ILE A 96 2.12 12.94 1.81
N TRP A 97 2.05 11.64 1.52
CA TRP A 97 0.80 10.96 1.18
C TRP A 97 -0.20 11.02 2.33
N ASN A 98 0.22 10.78 3.57
CA ASN A 98 -0.63 10.89 4.75
C ASN A 98 -1.18 12.31 4.94
N MET A 99 -0.32 13.33 4.75
CA MET A 99 -0.76 14.73 4.80
C MET A 99 -1.79 15.05 3.71
N MET A 100 -1.53 14.64 2.47
CA MET A 100 -2.40 14.91 1.34
C MET A 100 -3.73 14.16 1.43
N ALA A 101 -3.72 12.91 1.88
CA ALA A 101 -4.92 12.14 2.15
C ALA A 101 -5.80 12.82 3.19
N LYS A 102 -5.21 13.32 4.28
CA LYS A 102 -5.95 14.08 5.31
C LYS A 102 -6.59 15.34 4.73
N LEU A 103 -5.88 16.08 3.87
CA LEU A 103 -6.41 17.29 3.22
C LEU A 103 -7.56 16.98 2.24
N CYS A 104 -7.49 15.85 1.55
CA CYS A 104 -8.51 15.40 0.60
C CYS A 104 -9.63 14.56 1.24
N GLY A 105 -9.54 14.26 2.54
CA GLY A 105 -10.55 13.47 3.26
C GLY A 105 -10.44 11.95 3.07
N HIS A 106 -9.30 11.43 2.60
CA HIS A 106 -9.07 9.99 2.46
C HIS A 106 -8.53 9.37 3.75
N THR A 107 -8.84 8.08 3.94
CA THR A 107 -8.19 7.20 4.93
C THR A 107 -7.24 6.27 4.20
N LEU A 108 -5.99 6.18 4.65
CA LEU A 108 -4.99 5.30 4.05
C LEU A 108 -4.77 4.06 4.93
N VAL A 109 -4.69 2.89 4.29
CA VAL A 109 -4.36 1.61 4.93
C VAL A 109 -3.17 1.01 4.21
N TYR A 110 -2.12 0.70 4.96
CA TYR A 110 -0.88 0.15 4.43
C TYR A 110 -0.73 -1.29 4.90
N TYR A 111 -0.63 -2.23 3.95
CA TYR A 111 -0.13 -3.57 4.25
C TYR A 111 1.40 -3.52 4.30
N PHE A 112 2.00 -3.95 5.40
CA PHE A 112 3.45 -3.98 5.58
C PHE A 112 3.88 -5.34 6.12
N THR A 113 4.89 -5.95 5.50
CA THR A 113 5.53 -7.16 6.01
C THR A 113 6.85 -6.77 6.68
N ALA A 114 7.00 -7.11 7.96
CA ALA A 114 8.21 -6.82 8.74
C ALA A 114 9.36 -7.75 8.37
N TRP A 115 10.02 -7.46 7.24
CA TRP A 115 11.31 -8.02 6.84
C TRP A 115 12.43 -7.49 7.76
N PRO A 116 13.71 -7.95 7.63
CA PRO A 116 14.80 -7.45 8.46
C PRO A 116 15.25 -6.03 8.06
N TYR A 117 14.30 -5.08 8.04
CA TYR A 117 14.54 -3.65 7.91
C TYR A 117 15.32 -3.12 9.11
N SER A 118 15.98 -1.99 8.93
CA SER A 118 16.71 -1.33 10.01
C SER A 118 15.78 -0.95 11.18
N ASN A 119 16.32 -0.88 12.39
CA ASN A 119 15.58 -0.40 13.56
C ASN A 119 15.03 1.02 13.36
N GLU A 120 15.70 1.84 12.56
CA GLU A 120 15.24 3.18 12.19
C GLU A 120 13.92 3.11 11.39
N VAL A 121 13.87 2.29 10.34
CA VAL A 121 12.65 2.07 9.54
C VAL A 121 11.53 1.50 10.42
N MET A 122 11.84 0.51 11.25
CA MET A 122 10.85 -0.10 12.13
C MET A 122 10.29 0.89 13.16
N ASN A 123 11.13 1.78 13.71
CA ASN A 123 10.67 2.84 14.60
C ASN A 123 9.78 3.85 13.87
N CYS A 124 10.17 4.28 12.66
CA CYS A 124 9.35 5.17 11.84
C CYS A 124 7.95 4.60 11.59
N ILE A 125 7.88 3.31 11.21
CA ILE A 125 6.61 2.62 10.95
C ILE A 125 5.77 2.52 12.23
N ASN A 126 6.35 2.03 13.33
CA ASN A 126 5.58 1.73 14.53
C ASN A 126 5.17 2.98 15.33
N LYS A 127 5.93 4.07 15.26
CA LYS A 127 5.81 5.19 16.20
C LYS A 127 5.57 6.55 15.55
N GLU A 128 5.90 6.73 14.27
CA GLU A 128 5.93 8.07 13.66
C GLU A 128 4.98 8.27 12.48
N LEU A 129 4.86 7.27 11.60
CA LEU A 129 4.17 7.44 10.32
C LEU A 129 2.66 7.27 10.42
N PHE A 130 2.20 6.38 11.29
CA PHE A 130 0.80 5.96 11.34
C PHE A 130 0.16 6.33 12.67
N ASN A 131 -1.13 6.69 12.61
CA ASN A 131 -1.94 6.96 13.80
C ASN A 131 -2.42 5.68 14.50
N SER A 132 -2.35 4.54 13.80
CA SER A 132 -2.72 3.22 14.31
C SER A 132 -1.94 2.16 13.56
N VAL A 133 -1.44 1.17 14.28
CA VAL A 133 -0.71 0.02 13.74
C VAL A 133 -1.41 -1.25 14.26
N VAL A 134 -1.77 -2.14 13.33
CA VAL A 134 -2.37 -3.44 13.65
C VAL A 134 -1.36 -4.52 13.31
N CYS A 135 -0.86 -5.20 14.33
CA CYS A 135 0.09 -6.29 14.17
C CYS A 135 -0.66 -7.62 14.02
N VAL A 136 -0.31 -8.38 12.97
CA VAL A 136 -0.80 -9.74 12.75
C VAL A 136 0.40 -10.67 12.84
N ASP A 137 0.38 -11.56 13.83
CA ASP A 137 1.49 -12.46 14.12
C ASP A 137 0.98 -13.88 14.42
N GLY A 138 1.80 -14.88 14.14
CA GLY A 138 1.52 -16.28 14.49
C GLY A 138 1.72 -16.51 15.99
N MET A 139 0.88 -17.34 16.62
CA MET A 139 0.98 -17.65 18.05
C MET A 139 2.24 -18.47 18.47
N THR A 140 3.28 -18.55 17.64
CA THR A 140 4.48 -19.36 17.88
C THR A 140 5.76 -18.52 17.79
N GLU A 141 5.98 -17.64 18.77
CA GLU A 141 7.27 -17.39 19.46
C GLU A 141 7.17 -16.15 20.37
N ARG A 142 6.69 -16.38 21.60
CA ARG A 142 6.55 -15.35 22.66
C ARG A 142 7.87 -14.80 23.23
N MET A 143 9.02 -14.97 22.58
CA MET A 143 10.31 -14.64 23.20
C MET A 143 11.14 -13.56 22.49
N ALA A 144 10.79 -13.14 21.27
CA ALA A 144 11.49 -12.06 20.57
C ALA A 144 10.62 -10.81 20.25
N LEU A 145 9.29 -10.97 20.15
CA LEU A 145 8.39 -9.93 19.62
C LEU A 145 7.72 -9.04 20.66
N ASP A 146 7.87 -9.37 21.95
CA ASP A 146 7.30 -8.59 23.05
C ASP A 146 7.84 -7.14 23.07
N GLN A 147 9.00 -6.88 22.45
CA GLN A 147 9.56 -5.53 22.32
C GLN A 147 8.94 -4.71 21.16
N TYR A 148 8.41 -5.35 20.11
CA TYR A 148 7.96 -4.66 18.90
C TYR A 148 6.52 -4.14 18.99
N CYS A 149 5.65 -4.82 19.75
CA CYS A 149 4.24 -4.45 19.86
C CYS A 149 3.88 -3.70 21.15
N LYS A 150 4.74 -3.68 22.17
CA LYS A 150 4.39 -3.17 23.52
C LYS A 150 4.51 -1.65 23.74
N ASP A 151 4.99 -0.90 22.75
CA ASP A 151 5.15 0.55 22.86
C ASP A 151 4.04 1.36 22.14
N THR A 152 2.85 0.76 21.97
CA THR A 152 1.62 1.49 21.58
C THR A 152 0.92 2.08 22.79
#